data_AF-A0A9P5ZUT0-F1
#
_entry.id   AF-A0A9P5ZUT0-F1
#
_cell.length_a   1.000
_cell.length_b   1.000
_cell.length_c   1.000
_cell.angle_alpha   90.00
_cell.angle_beta   90.00
_cell.angle_gamma   90.00
#
_symmetry.space_group_name_H-M   'P 1'
#
loop_
_entity.id
_entity.type
_entity.pdbx_description
1 polymer ?
#
loop_
_entity_poly.entity_id
_entity_poly.type
_entity_poly.pdbx_seq_one_letter_code
_entity_poly.pdbx_strand_id
1 'polypeptide(L)'
;MIQLPELSVGGHQLLDRLLPPPPSDPPVNEDVAKAYVLAHETARLYEHHAAGPFITNDDVCNSAVYAAKILATRTAHMDLVTALQEALAPVEAPLRADFQALRADMQDVREDLGKEARRSRRLAAIVGATFSTRTFESVPFANFDDPVTAPHNLPTLHSLDAVNGLEDEPLRAYVRGYYPGTESDIERAQCIALILTAIGASKPTRN
;
A
#
# COMPACT_ATOMS: atom_id res chain seq x y z
N MET A 1 32.67 27.61 -12.01
CA MET A 1 33.51 27.28 -13.17
C MET A 1 34.34 26.05 -12.85
N ILE A 2 34.19 24.98 -13.62
CA ILE A 2 34.91 23.71 -13.41
C ILE A 2 36.30 23.85 -14.05
N GLN A 3 37.36 23.66 -13.25
CA GLN A 3 38.74 23.68 -13.75
C GLN A 3 39.07 22.37 -14.47
N LEU A 4 39.89 22.46 -15.51
CA LEU A 4 40.46 21.29 -16.20
C LEU A 4 41.35 20.48 -15.23
N PRO A 5 41.48 19.16 -15.44
CA PRO A 5 42.34 18.34 -14.59
C PRO A 5 43.81 18.74 -14.77
N GLU A 6 44.54 18.86 -13.67
CA GLU A 6 45.99 19.04 -13.70
C GLU A 6 46.65 17.70 -14.01
N LEU A 7 47.35 17.62 -15.14
CA LEU A 7 48.09 16.42 -15.54
C LEU A 7 49.60 16.65 -15.44
N SER A 8 50.33 15.58 -15.18
CA SER A 8 51.78 15.52 -15.26
C SER A 8 52.26 15.78 -16.69
N VAL A 9 53.56 16.07 -16.85
CA VAL A 9 54.16 16.30 -18.18
C VAL A 9 53.97 15.09 -19.10
N GLY A 10 54.09 13.87 -18.57
CA GLY A 10 53.83 12.64 -19.31
C GLY A 10 52.36 12.46 -19.67
N GLY A 11 51.46 12.84 -18.74
CA GLY A 11 50.02 12.90 -18.99
C GLY A 11 49.67 13.80 -20.16
N HIS A 12 50.19 15.03 -20.19
CA HIS A 12 49.98 15.96 -21.30
C HIS A 12 50.51 15.40 -22.64
N GLN A 13 51.68 14.77 -22.67
CA GLN A 13 52.23 14.21 -23.91
C GLN A 13 51.33 13.14 -24.55
N LEU A 14 50.65 12.34 -23.72
CA LEU A 14 49.82 11.22 -24.18
C LEU A 14 48.34 11.60 -24.36
N LEU A 15 47.83 12.51 -23.52
CA LEU A 15 46.41 12.81 -23.39
C LEU A 15 46.01 14.17 -23.94
N ASP A 16 46.93 15.02 -24.42
CA ASP A 16 46.57 16.37 -24.93
C ASP A 16 45.49 16.34 -26.02
N ARG A 17 45.48 15.30 -26.85
CA ARG A 17 44.45 15.12 -27.89
C ARG A 17 43.07 14.77 -27.34
N LEU A 18 43.03 14.27 -26.11
CA LEU A 18 41.82 13.89 -25.38
C LEU A 18 41.42 14.93 -24.34
N LEU A 19 42.24 15.96 -24.10
CA LEU A 19 41.92 17.03 -23.17
C LEU A 19 40.70 17.80 -23.71
N PRO A 20 39.55 17.79 -23.00
CA PRO A 20 38.39 18.52 -23.47
C PRO A 20 38.66 20.02 -23.40
N PRO A 21 38.00 20.83 -24.26
CA PRO A 21 37.91 22.26 -24.01
C PRO A 21 37.23 22.53 -22.66
N PRO A 22 37.32 23.76 -22.12
CA PRO A 22 36.54 24.14 -20.95
C PRO A 22 35.06 23.77 -21.13
N PRO A 23 34.44 23.11 -20.13
CA PRO A 23 33.07 22.61 -20.24
C PRO A 23 32.06 23.75 -20.33
N SER A 24 30.88 23.46 -20.87
CA SER A 24 29.76 24.41 -20.88
C SER A 24 29.24 24.67 -19.45
N ASP A 25 28.55 25.80 -19.26
CA ASP A 25 27.88 26.15 -18.00
C ASP A 25 26.38 26.40 -18.25
N PRO A 26 25.49 25.43 -17.94
CA PRO A 26 25.76 24.14 -17.31
C PRO A 26 26.40 23.10 -18.27
N PRO A 27 27.07 22.05 -17.76
CA PRO A 27 27.69 21.04 -18.61
C PRO A 27 26.67 20.27 -19.46
N VAL A 28 26.97 20.09 -20.74
CA VAL A 28 26.12 19.35 -21.69
C VAL A 28 26.49 17.86 -21.75
N ASN A 29 25.73 17.08 -22.53
CA ASN A 29 26.01 15.65 -22.81
C ASN A 29 27.45 15.41 -23.28
N GLU A 30 27.92 16.25 -24.19
CA GLU A 30 29.25 16.13 -24.76
C GLU A 30 30.36 16.36 -23.72
N ASP A 31 30.18 17.29 -22.78
CA ASP A 31 31.14 17.56 -21.71
C ASP A 31 31.28 16.35 -20.77
N VAL A 32 30.16 15.73 -20.40
CA VAL A 32 30.14 14.52 -19.57
C VAL A 32 30.83 13.36 -20.30
N ALA A 33 30.51 13.14 -21.57
CA ALA A 33 31.09 12.05 -22.35
C ALA A 33 32.60 12.20 -22.50
N LYS A 34 33.09 13.41 -22.83
CA LYS A 34 34.52 13.69 -22.95
C LYS A 34 35.25 13.53 -21.62
N ALA A 35 34.67 14.01 -20.52
CA ALA A 35 35.27 13.85 -19.20
C ALA A 35 35.39 12.37 -18.78
N TYR A 36 34.37 11.55 -19.10
CA TYR A 36 34.40 10.11 -18.85
C TYR A 36 35.46 9.39 -19.71
N VAL A 37 35.53 9.71 -21.01
CA VAL A 37 36.55 9.16 -21.92
C VAL A 37 37.95 9.51 -21.43
N LEU A 38 38.20 10.74 -21.01
CA LEU A 38 39.50 11.15 -20.45
C LEU A 38 39.86 10.33 -19.21
N ALA A 39 38.94 10.18 -18.25
CA ALA A 39 39.18 9.38 -17.04
C ALA A 39 39.45 7.89 -17.37
N HIS A 40 38.68 7.32 -18.30
CA HIS A 40 38.84 5.94 -18.74
C HIS A 40 40.19 5.71 -19.44
N GLU A 41 40.57 6.58 -20.37
CA GLU A 41 41.84 6.46 -21.09
C GLU A 41 43.05 6.68 -20.17
N THR A 42 42.94 7.60 -19.20
CA THR A 42 43.99 7.81 -18.20
C THR A 42 44.19 6.56 -17.34
N ALA A 43 43.11 5.94 -16.86
CA ALA A 43 43.17 4.67 -16.12
C ALA A 43 43.72 3.52 -16.98
N ARG A 44 43.28 3.41 -18.23
CA ARG A 44 43.74 2.38 -19.18
C ARG A 44 45.25 2.47 -19.44
N LEU A 45 45.77 3.67 -19.68
CA LEU A 45 47.21 3.90 -19.88
C LEU A 45 48.00 3.61 -18.60
N TYR A 46 47.46 3.99 -17.44
CA TYR A 46 48.09 3.70 -16.15
C TYR A 46 48.25 2.18 -15.91
N GLU A 47 47.20 1.40 -16.17
CA GLU A 47 47.22 -0.06 -16.04
C GLU A 47 48.20 -0.74 -17.00
N HIS A 48 48.19 -0.33 -18.28
CA HIS A 48 49.08 -0.91 -19.29
C HIS A 48 50.57 -0.68 -19.00
N HIS A 49 50.91 0.38 -18.27
CA HIS A 49 52.29 0.74 -17.97
C HIS A 49 52.77 0.35 -16.56
N ALA A 50 51.98 -0.41 -15.78
CA ALA A 50 52.33 -0.95 -14.46
C ALA A 50 53.05 0.09 -13.56
N ALA A 51 52.36 1.18 -13.23
CA ALA A 51 52.92 2.38 -12.56
C ALA A 51 54.02 3.06 -13.40
N GLY A 52 53.71 3.27 -14.68
CA GLY A 52 54.67 3.76 -15.66
C GLY A 52 55.16 5.19 -15.42
N PRO A 53 56.32 5.56 -15.97
CA PRO A 53 56.92 6.89 -15.80
C PRO A 53 56.13 8.03 -16.46
N PHE A 54 55.05 7.73 -17.19
CA PHE A 54 54.30 8.71 -18.00
C PHE A 54 52.95 9.09 -17.41
N ILE A 55 52.24 8.16 -16.76
CA ILE A 55 50.94 8.41 -16.11
C ILE A 55 51.11 8.11 -14.63
N THR A 56 50.94 9.14 -13.82
CA THR A 56 51.06 9.08 -12.37
C THR A 56 49.73 8.71 -11.72
N ASN A 57 49.76 8.36 -10.43
CA ASN A 57 48.53 8.19 -9.65
C ASN A 57 47.70 9.48 -9.63
N ASP A 58 48.38 10.64 -9.57
CA ASP A 58 47.72 11.95 -9.52
C ASP A 58 46.95 12.22 -10.81
N ASP A 59 47.46 11.80 -11.97
CA ASP A 59 46.76 11.92 -13.26
C ASP A 59 45.42 11.15 -13.27
N VAL A 60 45.43 9.92 -12.75
CA VAL A 60 44.23 9.08 -12.63
C VAL A 60 43.25 9.72 -11.65
N CYS A 61 43.72 10.16 -10.48
CA CYS A 61 42.88 10.82 -9.49
C CYS A 61 42.29 12.13 -10.01
N ASN A 62 43.08 12.99 -10.64
CA ASN A 62 42.63 14.29 -11.13
C ASN A 62 41.64 14.16 -12.28
N SER A 63 41.86 13.24 -13.22
CA SER A 63 40.92 12.97 -14.32
C SER A 63 39.59 12.40 -13.81
N ALA A 64 39.63 11.48 -12.83
CA ALA A 64 38.42 10.95 -12.19
C ALA A 64 37.65 12.03 -11.40
N VAL A 65 38.35 12.87 -10.64
CA VAL A 65 37.75 14.00 -9.91
C VAL A 65 37.11 15.00 -10.87
N TYR A 66 37.75 15.29 -12.00
CA TYR A 66 37.19 16.14 -13.04
C TYR A 66 35.88 15.57 -13.60
N ALA A 67 35.85 14.29 -13.98
CA ALA A 67 34.64 13.62 -14.47
C ALA A 67 33.51 13.63 -13.43
N ALA A 68 33.83 13.37 -12.16
CA ALA A 68 32.87 13.43 -11.06
C ALA A 68 32.30 14.84 -10.85
N LYS A 69 33.12 15.89 -10.94
CA LYS A 69 32.68 17.29 -10.83
C LYS A 69 31.73 17.68 -11.96
N ILE A 70 32.04 17.32 -13.21
CA ILE A 70 31.20 17.57 -14.38
C ILE A 70 29.82 16.91 -14.21
N LEU A 71 29.81 15.63 -13.81
CA LEU A 71 28.59 14.90 -13.51
C LEU A 71 27.79 15.57 -12.38
N ALA A 72 28.44 15.89 -11.26
CA ALA A 72 27.80 16.52 -10.11
C ALA A 72 27.15 17.86 -10.47
N THR A 73 27.88 18.76 -11.14
CA THR A 73 27.35 20.05 -11.58
C THR A 73 26.16 19.85 -12.52
N ARG A 74 26.27 18.93 -13.48
CA ARG A 74 25.15 18.66 -14.38
C ARG A 74 23.93 18.14 -13.63
N THR A 75 24.10 17.19 -12.72
CA THR A 75 22.98 16.64 -11.95
C THR A 75 22.34 17.67 -11.03
N ALA A 76 23.11 18.68 -10.55
CA ALA A 76 22.55 19.79 -9.78
C ALA A 76 21.63 20.71 -10.62
N HIS A 77 21.83 20.74 -11.93
CA HIS A 77 20.96 21.46 -12.87
C HIS A 77 19.84 20.60 -13.45
N MET A 78 19.86 19.28 -13.21
CA MET A 78 18.74 18.43 -13.57
C MET A 78 17.67 18.52 -12.48
N ASP A 79 16.45 18.86 -12.88
CA ASP A 79 15.30 18.64 -12.03
C ASP A 79 15.02 17.14 -11.96
N LEU A 80 15.74 16.47 -11.05
CA LEU A 80 15.62 15.03 -10.81
C LEU A 80 14.18 14.63 -10.48
N VAL A 81 13.41 15.53 -9.86
CA VAL A 81 12.00 15.27 -9.54
C VAL A 81 11.20 15.20 -10.82
N THR A 82 11.34 16.18 -11.72
CA THR A 82 10.66 16.15 -13.03
C THR A 82 11.10 14.96 -13.87
N ALA A 83 12.40 14.68 -13.96
CA ALA A 83 12.91 13.54 -14.73
C ALA A 83 12.42 12.19 -14.17
N LEU A 84 12.36 12.06 -12.84
CA LEU A 84 11.81 10.86 -12.20
C LEU A 84 10.30 10.73 -12.42
N GLN A 85 9.55 11.84 -12.35
CA GLN A 85 8.11 11.86 -12.65
C GLN A 85 7.84 11.43 -14.09
N GLU A 86 8.60 11.94 -15.06
CA GLU A 86 8.49 11.54 -16.47
C GLU A 86 8.82 10.05 -16.67
N ALA A 87 9.85 9.55 -15.99
CA ALA A 87 10.21 8.14 -16.04
C ALA A 87 9.16 7.21 -15.39
N LEU A 88 8.45 7.69 -14.36
CA LEU A 88 7.42 6.93 -13.64
C LEU A 88 6.03 7.04 -14.28
N ALA A 89 5.75 8.08 -15.06
CA ALA A 89 4.47 8.30 -15.73
C ALA A 89 3.92 7.06 -16.49
N PRO A 90 4.70 6.30 -17.27
CA PRO A 90 4.18 5.13 -17.98
C PRO A 90 3.82 3.95 -17.04
N VAL A 91 4.34 3.93 -15.82
CA VAL A 91 4.06 2.91 -14.80
C VAL A 91 2.85 3.29 -13.95
N GLU A 92 2.65 4.59 -13.71
CA GLU A 92 1.57 5.09 -12.86
C GLU A 92 0.18 4.84 -13.48
N ALA A 93 0.04 5.01 -14.79
CA ALA A 93 -1.23 4.81 -15.50
C ALA A 93 -1.79 3.38 -15.39
N PRO A 94 -1.03 2.30 -15.71
CA PRO A 94 -1.53 0.93 -15.56
C PRO A 94 -1.82 0.58 -14.11
N LEU A 95 -0.97 0.98 -13.15
CA LEU A 95 -1.24 0.73 -11.73
C LEU A 95 -2.55 1.37 -11.28
N ARG A 96 -2.83 2.61 -11.72
CA ARG A 96 -4.10 3.28 -11.39
C ARG A 96 -5.31 2.54 -11.99
N ALA A 97 -5.18 2.02 -13.21
CA ALA A 97 -6.23 1.23 -13.84
C ALA A 97 -6.47 -0.08 -13.08
N ASP A 98 -5.40 -0.79 -12.70
CA ASP A 98 -5.48 -2.04 -11.93
C ASP A 98 -6.15 -1.82 -10.56
N PHE A 99 -5.81 -0.73 -9.86
CA PHE A 99 -6.48 -0.38 -8.60
C PHE A 99 -7.97 -0.07 -8.77
N GLN A 100 -8.37 0.56 -9.89
CA GLN A 100 -9.77 0.82 -10.18
C GLN A 100 -10.53 -0.47 -10.50
N ALA A 101 -9.91 -1.38 -11.26
CA ALA A 101 -10.47 -2.70 -11.56
C ALA A 101 -10.66 -3.51 -10.27
N LEU A 102 -9.62 -3.60 -9.43
CA LEU A 102 -9.70 -4.31 -8.15
C LEU A 102 -10.82 -3.76 -7.24
N ARG A 103 -11.00 -2.43 -7.24
CA ARG A 103 -12.07 -1.80 -6.45
C ARG A 103 -13.46 -2.16 -6.97
N ALA A 104 -13.63 -2.26 -8.29
CA ALA A 104 -14.87 -2.73 -8.89
C ALA A 104 -15.14 -4.20 -8.52
N ASP A 105 -14.14 -5.06 -8.66
CA ASP A 105 -14.24 -6.49 -8.32
C ASP A 105 -14.63 -6.69 -6.84
N MET A 106 -14.03 -5.92 -5.91
CA MET A 106 -14.38 -5.99 -4.49
C MET A 106 -15.82 -5.53 -4.21
N GLN A 107 -16.34 -4.59 -4.99
CA GLN A 107 -17.71 -4.13 -4.86
C GLN A 107 -18.69 -5.22 -5.33
N ASP A 108 -18.38 -5.89 -6.43
CA ASP A 108 -19.18 -7.00 -6.97
C ASP A 108 -19.20 -8.17 -6.00
N VAL A 109 -18.03 -8.57 -5.47
CA VAL A 109 -17.91 -9.62 -4.45
C VAL A 109 -18.76 -9.29 -3.22
N ARG A 110 -18.75 -8.04 -2.76
CA ARG A 110 -19.58 -7.60 -1.63
C ARG A 110 -21.07 -7.71 -1.94
N GLU A 111 -21.48 -7.38 -3.16
CA GLU A 111 -22.88 -7.49 -3.57
C GLU A 111 -23.35 -8.95 -3.64
N ASP A 112 -22.50 -9.82 -4.18
CA ASP A 112 -22.78 -11.26 -4.28
C ASP A 112 -22.85 -11.91 -2.89
N LEU A 113 -21.90 -11.64 -2.00
CA LEU A 113 -21.99 -12.03 -0.58
C LEU A 113 -23.30 -11.57 0.06
N GLY A 114 -23.77 -10.37 -0.27
CA GLY A 114 -25.07 -9.86 0.17
C GLY A 114 -26.27 -10.67 -0.37
N LYS A 115 -26.21 -11.09 -1.63
CA LYS A 115 -27.22 -11.94 -2.28
C LYS A 115 -27.22 -13.36 -1.70
N GLU A 116 -26.06 -13.99 -1.57
CA GLU A 116 -25.88 -15.29 -0.92
C GLU A 116 -26.39 -15.28 0.53
N ALA A 117 -26.05 -14.26 1.32
CA ALA A 117 -26.55 -14.13 2.70
C ALA A 117 -28.08 -14.01 2.78
N ARG A 118 -28.72 -13.38 1.78
CA ARG A 118 -30.19 -13.34 1.67
C ARG A 118 -30.77 -14.71 1.27
N ARG A 119 -30.11 -15.44 0.37
CA ARG A 119 -30.50 -16.80 -0.03
C ARG A 119 -30.40 -17.76 1.14
N SER A 120 -29.28 -17.77 1.87
CA SER A 120 -29.09 -18.58 3.07
C SER A 120 -30.15 -18.29 4.13
N ARG A 121 -30.49 -17.02 4.37
CA ARG A 121 -31.59 -16.64 5.29
C ARG A 121 -32.95 -17.20 4.84
N ARG A 122 -33.24 -17.17 3.54
CA ARG A 122 -34.48 -17.76 2.99
C ARG A 122 -34.52 -19.28 3.17
N LEU A 123 -33.41 -19.97 2.90
CA LEU A 123 -33.32 -21.43 3.08
C LEU A 123 -33.44 -21.81 4.56
N ALA A 124 -32.74 -21.12 5.46
CA ALA A 124 -32.86 -21.34 6.90
C ALA A 124 -34.31 -21.13 7.39
N ALA A 125 -35.01 -20.10 6.88
CA ALA A 125 -36.41 -19.87 7.22
C ALA A 125 -37.35 -20.99 6.72
N ILE A 126 -37.09 -21.56 5.55
CA ILE A 126 -37.86 -22.69 4.99
C ILE A 126 -37.63 -23.95 5.82
N VAL A 127 -36.38 -24.31 6.08
CA VAL A 127 -36.01 -25.50 6.89
C VAL A 127 -36.58 -25.36 8.32
N GLY A 128 -36.49 -24.18 8.90
CA GLY A 128 -37.04 -23.90 10.23
C GLY A 128 -38.57 -23.84 10.32
N ALA A 129 -39.31 -23.92 9.20
CA ALA A 129 -40.76 -24.03 9.20
C ALA A 129 -41.25 -25.50 9.19
N THR A 130 -40.39 -26.45 8.82
CA THR A 130 -40.76 -27.87 8.65
C THR A 130 -40.45 -28.72 9.89
N PHE A 131 -39.55 -28.28 10.77
CA PHE A 131 -39.20 -28.99 12.01
C PHE A 131 -39.49 -28.09 13.23
N SER A 132 -40.53 -28.42 14.00
CA SER A 132 -41.02 -27.62 15.14
C SER A 132 -40.21 -27.77 16.43
N THR A 133 -38.96 -28.22 16.36
CA THR A 133 -38.01 -28.18 17.48
C THR A 133 -36.88 -27.22 17.11
N ARG A 134 -37.20 -25.93 16.99
CA ARG A 134 -36.18 -24.89 16.78
C ARG A 134 -35.32 -24.82 18.03
N THR A 135 -34.15 -25.44 17.98
CA THR A 135 -33.06 -25.14 18.90
C THR A 135 -32.62 -23.71 18.64
N PHE A 136 -32.69 -22.85 19.65
CA PHE A 136 -32.17 -21.49 19.55
C PHE A 136 -30.65 -21.59 19.39
N GLU A 137 -30.14 -21.18 18.24
CA GLU A 137 -28.71 -21.13 17.96
C GLU A 137 -28.16 -19.80 18.49
N SER A 138 -26.99 -19.83 19.12
CA SER A 138 -26.31 -18.59 19.55
C SER A 138 -25.89 -17.82 18.30
N VAL A 139 -26.40 -16.60 18.13
CA VAL A 139 -26.05 -15.73 17.00
C VAL A 139 -24.97 -14.75 17.46
N PRO A 140 -23.80 -14.69 16.79
CA PRO A 140 -22.76 -13.70 17.10
C PRO A 140 -23.26 -12.27 16.85
N PHE A 141 -22.62 -11.29 17.49
CA PHE A 141 -22.88 -9.87 17.26
C PHE A 141 -22.44 -9.40 15.86
N ALA A 142 -22.79 -8.15 15.50
CA ALA A 142 -22.44 -7.57 14.19
C ALA A 142 -20.92 -7.49 13.93
N ASN A 143 -20.11 -7.49 15.00
CA ASN A 143 -18.66 -7.56 14.96
C ASN A 143 -18.10 -9.00 15.04
N PHE A 144 -18.96 -10.01 14.95
CA PHE A 144 -18.65 -11.44 15.06
C PHE A 144 -18.24 -11.94 16.46
N ASP A 145 -18.36 -11.11 17.50
CA ASP A 145 -18.11 -11.56 18.88
C ASP A 145 -19.26 -12.43 19.40
N ASP A 146 -18.94 -13.44 20.21
CA ASP A 146 -19.94 -14.28 20.88
C ASP A 146 -20.49 -13.55 22.11
N PRO A 147 -21.81 -13.26 22.18
CA PRO A 147 -22.41 -12.51 23.28
C PRO A 147 -22.23 -13.17 24.65
N VAL A 148 -22.08 -14.50 24.70
CA VAL A 148 -21.97 -15.26 25.96
C VAL A 148 -20.55 -15.24 26.52
N THR A 149 -19.56 -15.01 25.66
CA THR A 149 -18.14 -15.01 26.05
C THR A 149 -17.67 -13.61 26.45
N ALA A 150 -16.47 -13.52 27.04
CA ALA A 150 -15.82 -12.24 27.29
C ALA A 150 -15.59 -11.49 25.96
N PRO A 151 -15.79 -10.17 25.91
CA PRO A 151 -15.97 -9.26 27.06
C PRO A 151 -17.42 -9.08 27.53
N HIS A 152 -18.41 -9.66 26.82
CA HIS A 152 -19.82 -9.33 27.02
C HIS A 152 -20.49 -10.12 28.16
N ASN A 153 -20.16 -11.40 28.31
CA ASN A 153 -20.66 -12.29 29.38
C ASN A 153 -22.19 -12.27 29.53
N LEU A 154 -22.94 -12.21 28.43
CA LEU A 154 -24.40 -12.11 28.47
C LEU A 154 -25.07 -13.48 28.67
N PRO A 155 -26.28 -13.51 29.29
CA PRO A 155 -27.01 -14.76 29.48
C PRO A 155 -27.42 -15.42 28.17
N THR A 156 -27.24 -16.73 28.03
CA THR A 156 -27.54 -17.48 26.79
C THR A 156 -29.03 -17.54 26.47
N LEU A 157 -29.40 -17.20 25.24
CA LEU A 157 -30.80 -17.14 24.75
C LEU A 157 -31.24 -18.47 24.14
N HIS A 158 -31.56 -19.46 24.98
CA HIS A 158 -31.90 -20.82 24.55
C HIS A 158 -33.42 -21.05 24.36
N SER A 159 -34.26 -20.07 24.69
CA SER A 159 -35.72 -20.16 24.60
C SER A 159 -36.36 -18.77 24.49
N LEU A 160 -37.64 -18.72 24.07
CA LEU A 160 -38.43 -17.48 24.07
C LEU A 160 -38.58 -16.93 25.50
N ASP A 161 -38.74 -17.82 26.47
CA ASP A 161 -38.85 -17.46 27.89
C ASP A 161 -37.54 -16.87 28.40
N ALA A 162 -36.38 -17.37 27.95
CA ALA A 162 -35.08 -16.78 28.28
C ALA A 162 -34.97 -15.34 27.77
N VAL A 163 -35.47 -15.04 26.56
CA VAL A 163 -35.49 -13.66 26.02
C VAL A 163 -36.46 -12.77 26.81
N ASN A 164 -37.67 -13.24 27.08
CA ASN A 164 -38.68 -12.49 27.83
C ASN A 164 -38.26 -12.22 29.28
N GLY A 165 -37.48 -13.14 29.86
CA GLY A 165 -36.94 -13.08 31.22
C GLY A 165 -35.66 -12.25 31.38
N LEU A 166 -35.10 -11.69 30.30
CA LEU A 166 -33.91 -10.84 30.39
C LEU A 166 -34.18 -9.57 31.19
N GLU A 167 -33.28 -9.20 32.09
CA GLU A 167 -33.30 -7.89 32.74
C GLU A 167 -32.99 -6.77 31.74
N ASP A 168 -33.34 -5.52 32.07
CA ASP A 168 -33.24 -4.38 31.15
C ASP A 168 -31.81 -4.11 30.65
N GLU A 169 -30.80 -4.32 31.50
CA GLU A 169 -29.39 -4.11 31.12
C GLU A 169 -28.91 -5.15 30.09
N PRO A 170 -28.99 -6.48 30.34
CA PRO A 170 -28.69 -7.49 29.33
C PRO A 170 -29.51 -7.36 28.05
N LEU A 171 -30.79 -7.01 28.17
CA LEU A 171 -31.67 -6.79 27.02
C LEU A 171 -31.13 -5.67 26.11
N ARG A 172 -30.76 -4.53 26.70
CA ARG A 172 -30.17 -3.40 25.97
C ARG A 172 -28.78 -3.73 25.43
N ALA A 173 -27.99 -4.51 26.15
CA ALA A 173 -26.67 -4.96 25.69
C ALA A 173 -26.79 -5.84 24.43
N TYR A 174 -27.73 -6.79 24.42
CA TYR A 174 -28.04 -7.59 23.23
C TYR A 174 -28.46 -6.73 22.04
N VAL A 175 -29.36 -5.77 22.24
CA VAL A 175 -29.79 -4.86 21.16
C VAL A 175 -28.61 -4.05 20.63
N ARG A 176 -27.75 -3.52 21.50
CA ARG A 176 -26.57 -2.74 21.09
C ARG A 176 -25.57 -3.57 20.30
N GLY A 177 -25.37 -4.84 20.68
CA GLY A 177 -24.47 -5.75 19.98
C GLY A 177 -24.99 -6.20 18.61
N TYR A 178 -26.28 -6.48 18.49
CA TYR A 178 -26.90 -6.84 17.20
C TYR A 178 -27.14 -5.63 16.27
N TYR A 179 -27.43 -4.47 16.84
CA TYR A 179 -27.80 -3.25 16.11
C TYR A 179 -27.00 -2.04 16.63
N PRO A 180 -25.70 -1.96 16.31
CA PRO A 180 -24.86 -0.84 16.73
C PRO A 180 -25.39 0.48 16.15
N GLY A 181 -25.52 1.51 17.01
CA GLY A 181 -26.05 2.82 16.65
C GLY A 181 -27.54 3.03 16.93
N THR A 182 -28.26 2.00 17.40
CA THR A 182 -29.65 2.17 17.85
C THR A 182 -29.66 2.85 19.22
N GLU A 183 -30.42 3.95 19.34
CA GLU A 183 -30.45 4.79 20.54
C GLU A 183 -31.01 4.07 21.78
N SER A 184 -30.72 4.62 22.95
CA SER A 184 -31.08 4.04 24.25
C SER A 184 -32.58 4.04 24.55
N ASP A 185 -33.40 4.81 23.85
CA ASP A 185 -34.80 5.03 24.26
C ASP A 185 -35.80 4.11 23.53
N ILE A 186 -35.42 2.84 23.37
CA ILE A 186 -36.29 1.81 22.80
C ILE A 186 -37.12 1.17 23.92
N GLU A 187 -38.43 1.06 23.69
CA GLU A 187 -39.32 0.37 24.63
C GLU A 187 -38.95 -1.12 24.76
N ARG A 188 -39.13 -1.69 25.96
CA ARG A 188 -38.78 -3.09 26.27
C ARG A 188 -39.37 -4.09 25.27
N ALA A 189 -40.64 -3.92 24.89
CA ALA A 189 -41.30 -4.78 23.91
C ALA A 189 -40.63 -4.75 22.54
N GLN A 190 -40.15 -3.57 22.13
CA GLN A 190 -39.44 -3.39 20.87
C GLN A 190 -38.01 -3.96 20.93
N CYS A 191 -37.32 -3.84 22.07
CA CYS A 191 -36.04 -4.53 22.30
C CYS A 191 -36.18 -6.06 22.16
N ILE A 192 -37.21 -6.65 22.79
CA ILE A 192 -37.50 -8.08 22.67
C ILE A 192 -37.75 -8.46 21.20
N ALA A 193 -38.57 -7.68 20.49
CA ALA A 193 -38.85 -7.93 19.07
C ALA A 193 -37.58 -7.87 18.20
N LEU A 194 -36.67 -6.92 18.46
CA LEU A 194 -35.38 -6.80 17.78
C LEU A 194 -34.49 -8.01 18.03
N ILE A 195 -34.35 -8.43 19.30
CA ILE A 195 -33.54 -9.63 19.65
C ILE A 195 -34.12 -10.88 18.99
N LEU A 196 -35.44 -11.09 19.08
CA LEU A 196 -36.10 -12.23 18.45
C LEU A 196 -35.92 -12.23 16.93
N THR A 197 -35.86 -11.05 16.31
CA THR A 197 -35.59 -10.91 14.88
C THR A 197 -34.13 -11.23 14.56
N ALA A 198 -33.18 -10.76 15.36
CA ALA A 198 -31.75 -11.06 15.20
C ALA A 198 -31.45 -12.57 15.30
N ILE A 199 -32.07 -13.26 16.26
CA ILE A 199 -31.87 -14.71 16.46
C ILE A 199 -32.79 -15.59 15.58
N GLY A 200 -33.54 -14.99 14.64
CA GLY A 200 -34.41 -15.72 13.71
C GLY A 200 -35.65 -16.38 14.33
N ALA A 201 -36.01 -15.98 15.56
CA ALA A 201 -37.18 -16.48 16.28
C ALA A 201 -38.47 -15.69 15.98
N SER A 202 -38.39 -14.47 15.41
CA SER A 202 -39.58 -13.71 15.04
C SER A 202 -40.25 -14.28 13.78
N LYS A 203 -41.58 -14.46 13.83
CA LYS A 203 -42.35 -14.72 12.61
C LYS A 203 -42.38 -13.42 11.80
N PRO A 204 -42.08 -13.44 10.49
CA PRO A 204 -42.35 -12.29 9.65
C PRO A 204 -43.86 -12.07 9.64
N THR A 205 -44.33 -11.00 10.28
CA THR A 205 -45.68 -10.47 10.10
C THR A 205 -45.77 -10.05 8.63
N ARG A 206 -46.44 -10.87 7.81
CA ARG A 206 -46.83 -10.47 6.46
C ARG A 206 -47.84 -9.34 6.62
N ASN A 207 -47.41 -8.11 6.32
CA ASN A 207 -48.32 -7.03 5.96
C ASN A 207 -48.80 -7.23 4.53
#